data_AF-A0A6N7WF83-F1
#
_entry.id   AF-A0A6N7WF83-F1
#
_cell.length_a   1.000
_cell.length_b   1.000
_cell.length_c   1.000
_cell.angle_alpha   90.00
_cell.angle_beta   90.00
_cell.angle_gamma   90.00
#
_symmetry.space_group_name_H-M   'P 1'
#
loop_
_entity.id
_entity.type
_entity.pdbx_description
1 polymer ?
#
loop_
_entity_poly.entity_id
_entity_poly.type
_entity_poly.pdbx_seq_one_letter_code
_entity_poly.pdbx_strand_id
1 'polypeptide(L)' 'MEKVGLTNTELQVSQLCLGTADFGTKRSREEAFQQMDVFLDGGGNFIDTAHVYGDWA' A
#
# COMPACT_ATOMS: atom_id res chain seq x y z
N MET A 1 -10.41 -9.74 1.32
CA MET A 1 -10.87 -8.41 0.91
C MET A 1 -11.57 -8.49 -0.45
N GLU A 2 -12.64 -7.72 -0.69
CA GLU A 2 -13.27 -7.63 -2.02
C GLU A 2 -12.34 -6.93 -3.02
N LYS A 3 -12.43 -7.33 -4.30
CA LYS A 3 -11.69 -6.73 -5.41
C LYS A 3 -12.64 -5.91 -6.29
N VAL A 4 -12.14 -4.78 -6.77
CA VAL A 4 -12.84 -3.89 -7.70
C VAL A 4 -11.99 -3.68 -8.96
N GLY A 5 -12.64 -3.46 -10.10
CA GLY A 5 -11.95 -3.13 -11.34
C GLY A 5 -11.40 -1.71 -11.29
N LEU A 6 -10.12 -1.52 -11.63
CA LEU A 6 -9.54 -0.19 -11.80
C LEU A 6 -9.92 0.36 -13.18
N THR A 7 -10.60 1.50 -13.19
CA THR A 7 -11.19 2.13 -14.39
C THR A 7 -10.20 2.21 -15.57
N ASN A 8 -10.66 1.83 -16.77
CA ASN A 8 -9.88 1.81 -18.01
C ASN A 8 -8.63 0.92 -17.98
N THR A 9 -8.61 -0.10 -17.12
CA THR A 9 -7.56 -1.12 -17.08
C THR A 9 -8.17 -2.51 -16.89
N GLU A 10 -7.38 -3.55 -17.05
CA GLU A 10 -7.76 -4.94 -16.73
C GLU A 10 -7.47 -5.31 -15.27
N LEU A 11 -6.97 -4.36 -14.46
CA LEU A 11 -6.51 -4.63 -13.10
C LEU A 11 -7.69 -4.84 -12.13
N GLN A 12 -7.57 -5.88 -11.31
CA GLN A 12 -8.45 -6.17 -10.18
C GLN A 12 -7.72 -5.84 -8.89
N VAL A 13 -8.09 -4.73 -8.25
CA VAL A 13 -7.42 -4.19 -7.06
C VAL A 13 -8.29 -4.38 -5.83
N SER A 14 -7.69 -4.48 -4.65
CA SER A 14 -8.42 -4.48 -3.39
C SER A 14 -9.22 -3.19 -3.24
N GLN A 15 -10.42 -3.27 -2.67
CA GLN A 15 -11.24 -2.09 -2.38
C GLN A 15 -10.55 -1.07 -1.46
N LEU A 16 -9.54 -1.51 -0.68
CA LEU A 16 -8.65 -0.65 0.08
C LEU A 16 -7.26 -0.63 -0.58
N CYS A 17 -6.64 0.55 -0.60
CA CYS A 17 -5.25 0.76 -1.00
C CYS A 17 -4.38 1.01 0.23
N LEU A 18 -3.21 0.37 0.30
CA LEU A 18 -2.21 0.60 1.34
C LEU A 18 -1.30 1.77 0.95
N GLY A 19 -1.48 2.91 1.60
CA GLY A 19 -0.58 4.06 1.47
C GLY A 19 0.75 3.84 2.18
N THR A 20 1.86 4.27 1.57
CA THR A 20 3.22 4.03 2.07
C THR A 20 4.01 5.29 2.41
N ALA A 21 3.34 6.45 2.51
CA ALA A 21 3.99 7.76 2.73
C ALA A 21 4.97 7.80 3.92
N ASP A 22 4.64 7.13 5.02
CA ASP A 22 5.47 7.13 6.23
C ASP A 22 6.53 6.00 6.27
N PHE A 23 6.55 5.09 5.28
CA PHE A 23 7.47 3.94 5.28
C PHE A 23 8.91 4.42 5.11
N GLY A 24 9.80 3.98 6.00
CA GLY A 24 11.21 4.37 5.99
C GLY A 24 11.50 5.74 6.63
N THR A 25 10.47 6.48 7.05
CA THR A 25 10.63 7.75 7.77
C THR A 25 10.03 7.69 9.18
N LYS A 26 8.71 7.85 9.31
CA LYS A 26 8.02 7.73 10.61
C LYS A 26 7.78 6.26 11.00
N ARG A 27 7.80 5.35 10.02
CA ARG A 27 7.72 3.90 10.24
C ARG A 27 9.04 3.26 9.88
N SER A 28 9.58 2.52 10.84
CA SER A 28 10.75 1.68 10.61
C SER A 28 10.47 0.65 9.52
N ARG A 29 11.54 0.07 8.97
CA ARG A 29 11.42 -1.03 8.02
C ARG A 29 10.58 -2.17 8.60
N GLU A 30 10.84 -2.56 9.85
CA GLU A 30 10.13 -3.68 10.47
C GLU A 30 8.63 -3.40 10.59
N GLU A 31 8.22 -2.22 11.06
CA GLU A 31 6.81 -1.83 11.13
C GLU A 31 6.15 -1.76 9.75
N ALA A 32 6.87 -1.25 8.74
CA ALA A 32 6.36 -1.19 7.37
C ALA A 32 6.10 -2.59 6.81
N PHE A 33 7.05 -3.52 7.00
CA PHE A 33 6.89 -4.91 6.56
C PHE A 33 5.74 -5.60 7.31
N GLN A 34 5.62 -5.41 8.62
CA GLN A 34 4.49 -5.94 9.39
C GLN A 34 3.14 -5.43 8.86
N GLN A 35 3.04 -4.15 8.49
CA GLN A 35 1.81 -3.61 7.87
C GLN A 35 1.55 -4.22 6.49
N MET A 36 2.58 -4.42 5.67
CA MET A 36 2.45 -5.07 4.37
C MET A 36 2.00 -6.54 4.50
N ASP A 37 2.53 -7.27 5.47
CA ASP A 37 2.15 -8.67 5.74
C ASP A 37 0.69 -8.76 6.16
N VAL A 38 0.24 -7.94 7.12
CA VAL A 38 -1.18 -7.89 7.55
C VAL A 38 -2.10 -7.50 6.39
N PHE A 39 -1.68 -6.54 5.56
CA PHE A 39 -2.47 -6.12 4.40
C PHE A 39 -2.59 -7.26 3.38
N LEU A 40 -1.50 -7.97 3.10
CA LEU A 40 -1.47 -9.11 2.18
C LEU A 40 -2.34 -10.26 2.71
N ASP A 41 -2.20 -10.62 3.98
CA ASP A 41 -2.98 -11.67 4.64
C ASP A 41 -4.49 -11.37 4.64
N GLY A 42 -4.87 -10.08 4.73
CA GLY A 42 -6.25 -9.62 4.54
C GLY A 42 -6.77 -9.72 3.10
N GLY A 43 -5.91 -10.09 2.16
CA GLY A 43 -6.17 -10.16 0.72
C GLY A 43 -6.01 -8.82 0.01
N GLY A 44 -5.20 -7.91 0.53
CA GLY A 44 -4.79 -6.66 -0.12
C GLY A 44 -3.86 -6.90 -1.32
N ASN A 45 -3.97 -6.09 -2.37
CA ASN A 45 -3.02 -6.12 -3.49
C ASN A 45 -2.80 -4.74 -4.16
N PHE A 46 -3.30 -3.66 -3.55
CA PHE A 46 -3.18 -2.31 -4.07
C PHE A 46 -2.31 -1.49 -3.13
N ILE A 47 -1.13 -1.09 -3.61
CA ILE A 47 -0.13 -0.35 -2.84
C ILE A 47 0.08 1.01 -3.52
N ASP A 48 0.01 2.07 -2.73
CA ASP A 48 0.25 3.44 -3.16
C ASP A 48 1.61 3.93 -2.65
N THR A 49 2.42 4.47 -3.57
CA THR A 49 3.77 4.94 -3.32
C THR A 49 4.12 6.08 -4.27
N ALA A 50 5.10 6.91 -3.93
CA ALA A 50 5.59 7.98 -4.79
C ALA A 50 7.09 8.23 -4.56
N HIS A 51 7.74 8.81 -5.57
CA HIS A 51 9.16 9.16 -5.50
C HIS A 51 9.49 10.14 -4.35
N VAL A 52 8.54 11.01 -3.99
CA VAL A 52 8.69 12.04 -2.95
C VAL A 52 8.25 11.58 -1.57
N TYR A 53 7.74 10.36 -1.42
CA TYR A 53 7.35 9.86 -0.10
C TYR A 53 8.58 9.70 0.80
N GLY A 54 8.53 10.34 1.96
CA GLY A 54 9.65 10.43 2.88
C GLY A 54 10.52 11.68 2.71
N ASP A 55 10.33 12.44 1.64
CA ASP A 55 11.01 13.72 1.40
C ASP A 55 10.08 14.89 1.74
N TRP A 56 9.87 15.10 3.05
CA TRP A 56 8.90 16.07 3.58
C TRP A 56 9.50 17.44 3.90
N ALA A 57 10.75 17.67 3.50
CA ALA A 57 11.52 18.87 3.82
C ALA A 57 11.29 20.02 2.82
#